data_AF-A0AA97K9R7-F1
#
_entry.id   AF-A0AA97K9R7-F1
#
_cell.length_a   1.000
_cell.length_b   1.000
_cell.length_c   1.000
_cell.angle_alpha   90.00
_cell.angle_beta   90.00
_cell.angle_gamma   90.00
#
_symmetry.space_group_name_H-M   'P 1'
#
loop_
_entity.id
_entity.type
_entity.pdbx_description
1 polymer ?
#
loop_
_entity_poly.entity_id
_entity_poly.type
_entity_poly.pdbx_seq_one_letter_code
_entity_poly.pdbx_strand_id
1 'polypeptide(L)'
;MATSFVNSSASEPEPMVSQDYQDFKSLDEADEGGKPLGRAPHSAWQRICPTNRLLLLLMGLCIVLSILVLTLGIKGAQLGTDQQQTWESLRSFNKTISVGLTSVRRKRNSTGSKLATLEQTLSRESNETERVKIRLESLLQILEQDSNTLRCQVVEVKSNGSKSGCCPKGWVVNQKSCYWMSHSQRSWPEAKRDCEGKDSHLVIINSPDERQFVNERRRSAFMWIGLTDSSGSWKWVDGTGYTVQAEDWGEGQPDHWYGHGLGGGEDCVHTFPDGLWNDNHCSRSFAWMCEQELRV
;
A
#
# COMPACT_ATOMS: atom_id res chain seq x y z
N MET A 1 -3.71 -8.70 5.58
CA MET A 1 -2.25 -8.67 5.40
C MET A 1 -1.73 -7.32 5.85
N ALA A 2 -1.26 -7.23 7.09
CA ALA A 2 -0.44 -6.13 7.56
C ALA A 2 0.55 -6.73 8.56
N THR A 3 1.81 -6.69 8.17
CA THR A 3 2.94 -7.36 8.80
C THR A 3 3.41 -6.66 10.07
N SER A 4 3.89 -7.48 10.99
CA SER A 4 4.51 -7.21 12.27
C SER A 4 5.70 -6.24 12.24
N PHE A 5 5.77 -5.35 13.23
CA PHE A 5 7.01 -4.68 13.62
C PHE A 5 7.82 -5.60 14.56
N VAL A 6 9.02 -5.94 14.12
CA VAL A 6 10.06 -6.60 14.91
C VAL A 6 10.80 -5.52 15.72
N ASN A 7 10.93 -5.76 17.02
CA ASN A 7 11.76 -4.96 17.92
C ASN A 7 12.99 -5.82 18.26
N SER A 8 14.20 -5.35 17.98
CA SER A 8 15.42 -6.00 18.44
C SER A 8 16.54 -4.99 18.66
N SER A 9 17.13 -5.10 19.84
CA SER A 9 18.22 -4.33 20.44
C SER A 9 19.56 -4.48 19.71
N ALA A 10 20.45 -3.48 19.84
CA ALA A 10 21.90 -3.57 20.11
C ALA A 10 22.56 -2.20 19.81
N SER A 11 23.05 -1.48 20.83
CA SER A 11 24.44 -1.43 21.32
C SER A 11 25.31 -0.37 20.63
N GLU A 12 25.70 0.65 21.40
CA GLU A 12 26.79 1.58 21.08
C GLU A 12 28.14 0.88 20.96
N PRO A 13 29.06 1.47 20.19
CA PRO A 13 30.44 1.54 20.64
C PRO A 13 31.04 2.95 20.49
N GLU A 14 31.76 3.40 21.53
CA GLU A 14 32.87 4.34 21.37
C GLU A 14 34.01 3.71 20.55
N PRO A 15 34.92 4.53 20.00
CA PRO A 15 36.24 4.52 20.64
C PRO A 15 36.91 5.89 20.83
N MET A 16 37.70 5.88 21.90
CA MET A 16 38.72 6.76 22.44
C MET A 16 39.95 7.04 21.53
N VAL A 17 40.64 8.16 21.86
CA VAL A 17 42.12 8.38 21.91
C VAL A 17 42.82 8.55 20.54
N SER A 18 43.76 9.47 20.29
CA SER A 18 44.57 10.47 21.03
C SER A 18 45.43 11.18 19.92
N GLN A 19 46.10 12.31 20.06
CA GLN A 19 47.14 12.65 21.03
C GLN A 19 47.73 14.03 20.65
N ASP A 20 48.17 14.77 21.68
CA ASP A 20 49.35 15.67 21.70
C ASP A 20 49.33 16.98 20.86
N TYR A 21 49.82 18.13 21.32
CA TYR A 21 50.51 18.58 22.55
C TYR A 21 50.44 20.14 22.47
N GLN A 22 49.84 20.85 23.43
CA GLN A 22 50.51 21.54 24.56
C GLN A 22 51.62 22.52 24.11
N ASP A 23 51.38 23.82 24.18
CA ASP A 23 51.60 24.73 25.34
C ASP A 23 52.98 25.39 25.21
N PHE A 24 53.22 26.64 25.53
CA PHE A 24 53.32 27.22 26.88
C PHE A 24 53.97 28.62 26.63
N LYS A 25 53.98 29.68 27.45
CA LYS A 25 53.76 29.91 28.87
C LYS A 25 53.82 31.41 29.09
N SER A 26 52.92 31.91 29.89
CA SER A 26 53.16 33.13 30.66
C SER A 26 52.61 32.86 32.03
N LEU A 27 53.44 32.91 33.06
CA LEU A 27 53.03 33.30 34.40
C LEU A 27 54.26 33.57 35.26
N ASP A 28 53.99 34.47 36.21
CA ASP A 28 54.69 34.78 37.45
C ASP A 28 55.85 35.77 37.38
N GLU A 29 56.03 36.70 38.31
CA GLU A 29 55.19 37.41 39.29
C GLU A 29 56.16 38.37 40.03
N ALA A 30 55.68 39.56 40.41
CA ALA A 30 56.16 40.45 41.50
C ALA A 30 57.67 40.89 41.51
N ASP A 31 58.16 41.96 42.15
CA ASP A 31 57.67 42.88 43.17
C ASP A 31 58.59 44.13 43.25
N GLU A 32 58.05 45.21 43.84
CA GLU A 32 58.69 46.30 44.63
C GLU A 32 59.81 47.22 44.08
N GLY A 33 59.73 48.50 44.47
CA GLY A 33 60.91 49.29 44.84
C GLY A 33 61.11 50.64 44.15
N GLY A 34 60.86 51.74 44.87
CA GLY A 34 60.86 53.11 44.33
C GLY A 34 62.20 53.86 44.15
N LYS A 35 62.05 55.04 43.53
CA LYS A 35 62.73 56.34 43.76
C LYS A 35 64.09 56.64 43.05
N PRO A 36 64.46 57.94 42.88
CA PRO A 36 64.47 58.58 41.57
C PRO A 36 65.82 59.22 41.14
N LEU A 37 65.83 59.70 39.89
CA LEU A 37 66.68 60.71 39.22
C LEU A 37 68.08 60.99 39.80
N GLY A 38 69.09 60.54 39.05
CA GLY A 38 70.47 61.05 39.06
C GLY A 38 70.86 61.59 37.68
N ARG A 39 71.57 62.73 37.69
CA ARG A 39 71.85 63.66 36.58
C ARG A 39 73.21 63.37 35.91
N ALA A 40 73.36 63.95 34.70
CA ALA A 40 74.60 64.43 34.03
C ALA A 40 75.16 63.56 32.87
N PRO A 41 75.97 64.13 31.96
CA PRO A 41 75.78 65.40 31.24
C PRO A 41 76.01 65.26 29.71
N HIS A 42 75.74 66.36 29.02
CA HIS A 42 76.06 66.64 27.62
C HIS A 42 77.46 66.19 27.16
N SER A 43 77.53 65.65 25.95
CA SER A 43 78.54 66.14 25.00
C SER A 43 77.96 66.18 23.59
N ALA A 44 78.03 67.38 23.02
CA ALA A 44 77.63 67.69 21.67
C ALA A 44 78.71 67.22 20.70
N TRP A 45 78.29 66.54 19.63
CA TRP A 45 78.99 66.59 18.36
C TRP A 45 78.00 67.03 17.30
N GLN A 46 78.13 68.30 16.95
CA GLN A 46 77.52 68.90 15.78
C GLN A 46 77.91 68.10 14.54
N ARG A 47 76.92 67.64 13.77
CA ARG A 47 77.01 67.65 12.32
C ARG A 47 75.81 68.39 11.77
N ILE A 48 76.12 69.52 11.17
CA ILE A 48 75.24 70.34 10.38
C ILE A 48 74.76 69.48 9.21
N CYS A 49 73.55 68.92 9.32
CA CYS A 49 72.80 68.46 8.16
C CYS A 49 72.26 69.71 7.44
N PRO A 50 72.24 69.75 6.09
CA PRO A 50 71.75 70.91 5.36
C PRO A 50 70.23 71.01 5.58
N THR A 51 69.79 72.02 6.31
CA THR A 51 68.39 72.26 6.71
C THR A 51 67.38 72.20 5.55
N ASN A 52 67.79 72.58 4.34
CA ASN A 52 66.97 72.46 3.13
C ASN A 52 66.68 71.01 2.68
N ARG A 53 67.62 70.06 2.85
CA ARG A 53 67.37 68.66 2.42
C ARG A 53 66.43 67.95 3.37
N LEU A 54 66.52 68.22 4.68
CA LEU A 54 65.59 67.66 5.66
C LEU A 54 64.18 68.24 5.46
N LEU A 55 64.05 69.54 5.19
CA LEU A 55 62.77 70.17 4.91
C LEU A 55 62.11 69.60 3.64
N LEU A 56 62.88 69.40 2.56
CA LEU A 56 62.37 68.77 1.33
C LEU A 56 61.92 67.31 1.54
N LEU A 57 62.66 66.54 2.36
CA LEU A 57 62.26 65.18 2.71
C LEU A 57 60.99 65.15 3.57
N LEU A 58 60.85 66.07 4.52
CA LEU A 58 59.63 66.20 5.34
C LEU A 58 58.43 66.66 4.50
N MET A 59 58.62 67.62 3.60
CA MET A 59 57.57 68.04 2.65
C MET A 59 57.16 66.88 1.73
N GLY A 60 58.13 66.12 1.20
CA GLY A 60 57.86 64.92 0.41
C GLY A 60 57.10 63.85 1.20
N LEU A 61 57.50 63.59 2.44
CA LEU A 61 56.81 62.65 3.34
C LEU A 61 55.37 63.11 3.64
N CYS A 62 55.16 64.39 3.95
CA CYS A 62 53.83 64.95 4.17
C CYS A 62 52.92 64.82 2.93
N ILE A 63 53.47 65.04 1.73
CA ILE A 63 52.72 64.86 0.48
C ILE A 63 52.33 63.37 0.32
N VAL A 64 53.28 62.44 0.53
CA VAL A 64 52.99 60.99 0.46
C VAL A 64 51.93 60.58 1.48
N LEU A 65 52.03 61.04 2.72
CA LEU A 65 51.04 60.77 3.77
C LEU A 65 49.67 61.35 3.42
N SER A 66 49.61 62.57 2.87
CA SER A 66 48.35 63.18 2.43
C SER A 66 47.69 62.39 1.29
N ILE A 67 48.48 61.89 0.33
CA ILE A 67 47.98 61.03 -0.77
C ILE A 67 47.49 59.69 -0.22
N LEU A 68 48.20 59.08 0.73
CA LEU A 68 47.75 57.84 1.38
C LEU A 68 46.44 58.03 2.13
N VAL A 69 46.29 59.11 2.88
CA VAL A 69 45.02 59.43 3.57
C VAL A 69 43.88 59.65 2.57
N LEU A 70 44.12 60.39 1.49
CA LEU A 70 43.12 60.61 0.44
C LEU A 70 42.73 59.30 -0.26
N THR A 71 43.70 58.45 -0.61
CA THR A 71 43.42 57.16 -1.27
C THR A 71 42.70 56.17 -0.36
N LEU A 72 43.05 56.12 0.93
CA LEU A 72 42.32 55.34 1.94
C LEU A 72 40.91 55.90 2.16
N GLY A 73 40.75 57.23 2.16
CA GLY A 73 39.45 57.89 2.24
C GLY A 73 38.55 57.56 1.05
N ILE A 74 39.08 57.62 -0.17
CA ILE A 74 38.35 57.28 -1.40
C ILE A 74 37.97 55.79 -1.42
N LYS A 75 38.91 54.89 -1.10
CA LYS A 75 38.62 53.44 -1.01
C LYS A 75 37.63 53.13 0.10
N GLY A 76 37.71 53.81 1.24
CA GLY A 76 36.75 53.68 2.34
C GLY A 76 35.35 54.15 1.96
N ALA A 77 35.25 55.27 1.23
CA ALA A 77 33.98 55.76 0.70
C ALA A 77 33.38 54.79 -0.34
N GLN A 78 34.21 54.25 -1.25
CA GLN A 78 33.81 53.22 -2.23
C GLN A 78 33.33 51.94 -1.54
N LEU A 79 34.07 51.45 -0.54
CA LEU A 79 33.69 50.26 0.22
C LEU A 79 32.36 50.48 0.96
N GLY A 80 32.14 51.68 1.49
CA GLY A 80 30.86 52.07 2.09
C GLY A 80 29.70 52.08 1.10
N THR A 81 29.90 52.60 -0.12
CA THR A 81 28.86 52.59 -1.17
C THR A 81 28.57 51.18 -1.69
N ASP A 82 29.60 50.35 -1.89
CA ASP A 82 29.45 48.97 -2.34
C ASP A 82 28.73 48.11 -1.27
N GLN A 83 29.04 48.34 0.01
CA GLN A 83 28.34 47.72 1.13
C GLN A 83 26.87 48.15 1.18
N GLN A 84 26.55 49.40 0.88
CA GLN A 84 25.17 49.89 0.81
C GLN A 84 24.40 49.23 -0.35
N GLN A 85 25.00 49.15 -1.54
CA GLN A 85 24.39 48.56 -2.74
C GLN A 85 24.15 47.05 -2.58
N THR A 86 25.10 46.34 -1.96
CA THR A 86 24.93 44.90 -1.64
C THR A 86 23.81 44.69 -0.62
N TRP A 87 23.69 45.54 0.40
CA TRP A 87 22.59 45.50 1.37
C TRP A 87 21.21 45.73 0.73
N GLU A 88 21.09 46.69 -0.18
CA GLU A 88 19.84 46.96 -0.90
C GLU A 88 19.45 45.80 -1.82
N SER A 89 20.44 45.20 -2.49
CA SER A 89 20.24 44.01 -3.32
C SER A 89 19.76 42.81 -2.51
N LEU A 90 20.38 42.56 -1.34
CA LEU A 90 19.94 41.52 -0.40
C LEU A 90 18.52 41.78 0.13
N ARG A 91 18.18 43.04 0.45
CA ARG A 91 16.83 43.42 0.88
C ARG A 91 15.80 43.16 -0.22
N SER A 92 16.10 43.55 -1.45
CA SER A 92 15.24 43.31 -2.63
C SER A 92 15.05 41.83 -2.91
N PHE A 93 16.13 41.05 -2.82
CA PHE A 93 16.10 39.60 -2.99
C PHE A 93 15.25 38.92 -1.90
N ASN A 94 15.46 39.28 -0.63
CA ASN A 94 14.66 38.77 0.49
C ASN A 94 13.17 39.08 0.31
N LYS A 95 12.84 40.30 -0.15
CA LYS A 95 11.46 40.69 -0.48
C LYS A 95 10.90 39.80 -1.59
N THR A 96 11.66 39.60 -2.68
CA THR A 96 11.25 38.76 -3.82
C THR A 96 10.98 37.32 -3.39
N ILE A 97 11.86 36.75 -2.57
CA ILE A 97 11.67 35.40 -1.99
C ILE A 97 10.42 35.34 -1.14
N SER A 98 10.20 36.31 -0.25
CA SER A 98 9.02 36.31 0.64
C SER A 98 7.71 36.32 -0.17
N VAL A 99 7.65 37.10 -1.25
CA VAL A 99 6.50 37.15 -2.16
C VAL A 99 6.36 35.84 -2.93
N GLY A 100 7.45 35.29 -3.45
CA GLY A 100 7.47 34.00 -4.13
C GLY A 100 6.93 32.88 -3.23
N LEU A 101 7.44 32.78 -2.00
CA LEU A 101 7.06 31.78 -1.01
C LEU A 101 5.60 31.90 -0.58
N THR A 102 5.09 33.13 -0.36
CA THR A 102 3.67 33.34 -0.05
C THR A 102 2.77 32.94 -1.23
N SER A 103 3.19 33.20 -2.47
CA SER A 103 2.45 32.76 -3.66
C SER A 103 2.38 31.23 -3.79
N VAL A 104 3.52 30.55 -3.56
CA VAL A 104 3.61 29.08 -3.59
C VAL A 104 2.77 28.48 -2.46
N ARG A 105 2.83 29.06 -1.25
CA ARG A 105 2.01 28.65 -0.12
C ARG A 105 0.52 28.78 -0.43
N ARG A 106 0.08 29.88 -1.05
CA ARG A 106 -1.32 30.06 -1.47
C ARG A 106 -1.74 29.02 -2.51
N LYS A 107 -0.93 28.78 -3.54
CA LYS A 107 -1.21 27.74 -4.55
C LYS A 107 -1.31 26.36 -3.91
N ARG A 108 -0.35 25.98 -3.05
CA ARG A 108 -0.38 24.72 -2.30
C ARG A 108 -1.64 24.58 -1.46
N ASN A 109 -2.04 25.60 -0.71
CA ASN A 109 -3.26 25.56 0.09
C ASN A 109 -4.52 25.46 -0.79
N SER A 110 -4.55 26.19 -1.92
CA SER A 110 -5.65 26.10 -2.89
C SER A 110 -5.75 24.71 -3.51
N THR A 111 -4.62 24.13 -3.93
CA THR A 111 -4.56 22.76 -4.46
C THR A 111 -4.98 21.74 -3.40
N GLY A 112 -4.51 21.89 -2.15
CA GLY A 112 -4.91 21.02 -1.04
C GLY A 112 -6.41 21.09 -0.76
N SER A 113 -7.01 22.28 -0.80
CA SER A 113 -8.47 22.45 -0.68
C SER A 113 -9.22 21.79 -1.82
N LYS A 114 -8.75 21.95 -3.07
CA LYS A 114 -9.36 21.28 -4.24
C LYS A 114 -9.26 19.76 -4.15
N LEU A 115 -8.11 19.24 -3.70
CA LEU A 115 -7.89 17.81 -3.52
C LEU A 115 -8.85 17.25 -2.47
N ALA A 116 -8.99 17.92 -1.32
CA ALA A 116 -9.94 17.51 -0.28
C ALA A 116 -11.40 17.50 -0.79
N THR A 117 -11.80 18.51 -1.57
CA THR A 117 -13.13 18.52 -2.21
C THR A 117 -13.31 17.38 -3.20
N LEU A 118 -12.28 17.07 -3.99
CA LEU A 118 -12.31 15.98 -4.95
C LEU A 118 -12.38 14.62 -4.26
N GLU A 119 -11.59 14.40 -3.21
CA GLU A 119 -11.63 13.20 -2.37
C GLU A 119 -13.02 13.00 -1.77
N GLN A 120 -13.60 14.05 -1.19
CA GLN A 120 -14.96 14.00 -0.64
C GLN A 120 -16.01 13.67 -1.73
N THR A 121 -15.88 14.27 -2.92
CA THR A 121 -16.79 14.00 -4.04
C THR A 121 -16.66 12.55 -4.50
N LEU A 122 -15.43 12.05 -4.65
CA LEU A 122 -15.18 10.66 -5.05
C LEU A 122 -15.75 9.68 -4.03
N SER A 123 -15.57 9.93 -2.73
CA SER A 123 -16.19 9.11 -1.68
C SER A 123 -17.72 9.15 -1.73
N ARG A 124 -18.32 10.33 -2.01
CA ARG A 124 -19.78 10.47 -2.14
C ARG A 124 -20.30 9.66 -3.33
N GLU A 125 -19.72 9.81 -4.50
CA GLU A 125 -20.11 9.10 -5.73
C GLU A 125 -19.88 7.58 -5.59
N SER A 126 -18.79 7.15 -4.95
CA SER A 126 -18.52 5.75 -4.64
C SER A 126 -19.62 5.15 -3.74
N ASN A 127 -19.97 5.86 -2.66
CA ASN A 127 -21.03 5.42 -1.75
C ASN A 127 -22.42 5.43 -2.42
N GLU A 128 -22.69 6.40 -3.30
CA GLU A 128 -23.93 6.43 -4.09
C GLU A 128 -24.01 5.25 -5.06
N THR A 129 -22.91 4.93 -5.75
CA THR A 129 -22.82 3.78 -6.66
C THR A 129 -23.06 2.47 -5.91
N GLU A 130 -22.43 2.27 -4.75
CA GLU A 130 -22.61 1.05 -3.97
C GLU A 130 -24.06 0.92 -3.46
N ARG A 131 -24.70 2.02 -3.05
CA ARG A 131 -26.12 2.01 -2.67
C ARG A 131 -27.04 1.65 -3.84
N VAL A 132 -26.78 2.21 -5.02
CA VAL A 132 -27.55 1.90 -6.23
C VAL A 132 -27.36 0.43 -6.61
N LYS A 133 -26.13 -0.07 -6.55
CA LYS A 133 -25.80 -1.48 -6.81
C LYS A 133 -26.56 -2.43 -5.88
N ILE A 134 -26.50 -2.20 -4.56
CA ILE A 134 -27.23 -3.03 -3.57
C ILE A 134 -28.74 -3.02 -3.84
N ARG A 135 -29.32 -1.85 -4.15
CA ARG A 135 -30.75 -1.75 -4.50
C ARG A 135 -31.07 -2.52 -5.77
N LEU A 136 -30.23 -2.41 -6.79
CA LEU A 136 -30.40 -3.13 -8.06
C LEU A 136 -30.30 -4.64 -7.87
N GLU A 137 -29.32 -5.11 -7.10
CA GLU A 137 -29.14 -6.53 -6.77
C GLU A 137 -30.37 -7.08 -6.03
N SER A 138 -30.88 -6.34 -5.04
CA SER A 138 -32.11 -6.71 -4.33
C SER A 138 -33.34 -6.78 -5.26
N LEU A 139 -33.50 -5.82 -6.17
CA LEU A 139 -34.60 -5.84 -7.15
C LEU A 139 -34.48 -7.01 -8.13
N LEU A 140 -33.27 -7.33 -8.59
CA LEU A 140 -33.02 -8.48 -9.46
C LEU A 140 -33.37 -9.79 -8.76
N GLN A 141 -33.04 -9.91 -7.47
CA GLN A 141 -33.38 -11.09 -6.68
C GLN A 141 -34.91 -11.27 -6.54
N ILE A 142 -35.64 -10.19 -6.30
CA ILE A 142 -37.12 -10.22 -6.25
C ILE A 142 -37.71 -10.64 -7.59
N LEU A 143 -37.24 -10.03 -8.70
CA LEU A 143 -37.73 -10.35 -10.04
C LEU A 143 -37.44 -11.81 -10.42
N GLU A 144 -36.29 -12.34 -10.02
CA GLU A 144 -35.96 -13.74 -10.23
C GLU A 144 -36.88 -14.66 -9.43
N GLN A 145 -37.12 -14.35 -8.16
CA GLN A 145 -38.04 -15.09 -7.30
C GLN A 145 -39.48 -15.09 -7.83
N ASP A 146 -39.98 -13.93 -8.27
CA ASP A 146 -41.31 -13.80 -8.86
C ASP A 146 -41.40 -14.55 -10.18
N SER A 147 -40.38 -14.45 -11.04
CA SER A 147 -40.31 -15.21 -12.29
C SER A 147 -40.32 -16.72 -12.03
N ASN A 148 -39.65 -17.19 -10.98
CA ASN A 148 -39.63 -18.59 -10.60
C ASN A 148 -40.98 -19.05 -10.06
N THR A 149 -41.60 -18.24 -9.20
CA THR A 149 -42.93 -18.51 -8.63
C THR A 149 -44.00 -18.58 -9.71
N LEU A 150 -44.03 -17.60 -10.62
CA LEU A 150 -44.96 -17.59 -11.76
C LEU A 150 -44.73 -18.79 -12.67
N ARG A 151 -43.47 -19.16 -12.92
CA ARG A 151 -43.15 -20.34 -13.73
C ARG A 151 -43.70 -21.61 -13.11
N CYS A 152 -43.54 -21.78 -11.81
CA CYS A 152 -44.06 -22.91 -11.06
C CYS A 152 -45.59 -22.98 -11.11
N GLN A 153 -46.27 -21.86 -10.85
CA GLN A 153 -47.74 -21.77 -10.94
C GLN A 153 -48.26 -22.13 -12.34
N VAL A 154 -47.56 -21.70 -13.41
CA VAL A 154 -47.94 -22.05 -14.78
C VAL A 154 -47.81 -23.56 -15.05
N VAL A 155 -46.80 -24.23 -14.48
CA VAL A 155 -46.63 -25.68 -14.61
C VAL A 155 -47.78 -26.41 -13.90
N GLU A 156 -48.16 -25.99 -12.70
CA GLU A 156 -49.25 -26.57 -11.91
C GLU A 156 -50.62 -26.43 -12.60
N VAL A 157 -50.90 -25.27 -13.20
CA VAL A 157 -52.13 -25.06 -13.98
C VAL A 157 -52.15 -25.96 -15.21
N LYS A 158 -51.01 -26.10 -15.91
CA LYS A 158 -50.91 -26.99 -17.09
C LYS A 158 -51.04 -28.47 -16.74
N SER A 159 -50.60 -28.88 -15.56
CA SER A 159 -50.71 -30.26 -15.09
C SER A 159 -52.11 -30.60 -14.55
N ASN A 160 -53.06 -29.65 -14.63
CA ASN A 160 -54.43 -29.78 -14.13
C ASN A 160 -54.46 -30.16 -12.63
N GLY A 161 -53.53 -29.60 -11.85
CA GLY A 161 -53.40 -29.87 -10.40
C GLY A 161 -52.69 -31.17 -10.05
N SER A 162 -52.09 -31.87 -11.02
CA SER A 162 -51.14 -32.95 -10.71
C SER A 162 -49.87 -32.36 -10.08
N LYS A 163 -49.39 -32.94 -8.97
CA LYS A 163 -48.16 -32.52 -8.26
C LYS A 163 -46.90 -32.79 -9.09
N SER A 164 -46.78 -32.15 -10.24
CA SER A 164 -45.54 -32.07 -11.00
C SER A 164 -44.73 -30.93 -10.40
N GLY A 165 -43.73 -31.27 -9.57
CA GLY A 165 -42.85 -30.27 -8.99
C GLY A 165 -42.20 -29.38 -10.05
N CYS A 166 -41.81 -28.18 -9.65
CA CYS A 166 -41.22 -27.18 -10.54
C CYS A 166 -39.82 -26.80 -10.08
N CYS A 167 -39.00 -26.30 -11.03
CA CYS A 167 -37.71 -25.71 -10.72
C CYS A 167 -37.67 -24.20 -10.97
N PRO A 168 -36.64 -23.49 -10.49
CA PRO A 168 -36.33 -22.11 -10.90
C PRO A 168 -35.81 -21.99 -12.35
N LYS A 169 -35.86 -20.81 -12.96
CA LYS A 169 -35.35 -20.53 -14.30
C LYS A 169 -33.87 -20.91 -14.44
N GLY A 170 -33.54 -21.64 -15.50
CA GLY A 170 -32.18 -22.16 -15.72
C GLY A 170 -31.87 -23.47 -15.00
N TRP A 171 -32.74 -23.94 -14.10
CA TRP A 171 -32.63 -25.24 -13.45
C TRP A 171 -33.40 -26.31 -14.23
N VAL A 172 -32.91 -27.55 -14.16
CA VAL A 172 -33.45 -28.74 -14.81
C VAL A 172 -34.05 -29.66 -13.75
N VAL A 173 -35.26 -30.17 -13.99
CA VAL A 173 -35.91 -31.16 -13.13
C VAL A 173 -35.29 -32.54 -13.40
N ASN A 174 -34.93 -33.27 -12.34
CA ASN A 174 -34.72 -34.71 -12.39
C ASN A 174 -35.26 -35.36 -11.12
N GLN A 175 -36.16 -36.33 -11.28
CA GLN A 175 -36.88 -36.98 -10.18
C GLN A 175 -37.51 -36.01 -9.18
N LYS A 176 -36.93 -35.86 -7.99
CA LYS A 176 -37.41 -35.03 -6.87
C LYS A 176 -36.57 -33.78 -6.62
N SER A 177 -35.59 -33.52 -7.49
CA SER A 177 -34.64 -32.41 -7.34
C SER A 177 -34.57 -31.53 -8.59
N CYS A 178 -34.05 -30.33 -8.38
CA CYS A 178 -33.71 -29.33 -9.38
C CYS A 178 -32.20 -29.18 -9.43
N TYR A 179 -31.64 -29.14 -10.63
CA TYR A 179 -30.20 -29.05 -10.84
C TYR A 179 -29.83 -27.84 -11.69
N TRP A 180 -28.78 -27.12 -11.30
CA TRP A 180 -28.23 -25.99 -12.04
C TRP A 180 -26.75 -26.17 -12.29
N MET A 181 -26.36 -26.10 -13.56
CA MET A 181 -24.96 -26.20 -13.97
C MET A 181 -24.39 -24.80 -14.16
N SER A 182 -23.24 -24.56 -13.55
CA SER A 182 -22.49 -23.31 -13.74
C SER A 182 -21.97 -23.13 -15.16
N HIS A 183 -21.81 -21.86 -15.56
CA HIS A 183 -21.18 -21.46 -16.83
C HIS A 183 -19.77 -20.87 -16.63
N SER A 184 -19.25 -20.93 -15.41
CA SER A 184 -17.95 -20.40 -15.00
C SER A 184 -17.23 -21.41 -14.11
N GLN A 185 -15.98 -21.15 -13.76
CA GLN A 185 -15.20 -22.00 -12.87
C GLN A 185 -14.84 -21.25 -11.59
N ARG A 186 -14.88 -21.93 -10.45
CA ARG A 186 -14.60 -21.36 -9.11
C ARG A 186 -13.92 -22.39 -8.22
N SER A 187 -13.30 -21.93 -7.14
CA SER A 187 -12.84 -22.83 -6.06
C SER A 187 -14.01 -23.56 -5.41
N TRP A 188 -13.76 -24.72 -4.80
CA TRP A 188 -14.82 -25.49 -4.15
C TRP A 188 -15.55 -24.68 -3.07
N PRO A 189 -14.86 -23.90 -2.19
CA PRO A 189 -15.55 -23.05 -1.20
C PRO A 189 -16.37 -21.91 -1.82
N GLU A 190 -15.96 -21.38 -2.97
CA GLU A 190 -16.74 -20.39 -3.71
C GLU A 190 -17.94 -21.00 -4.42
N ALA A 191 -17.80 -22.21 -4.95
CA ALA A 191 -18.89 -22.96 -5.57
C ALA A 191 -19.95 -23.35 -4.53
N LYS A 192 -19.54 -23.82 -3.34
CA LYS A 192 -20.44 -24.08 -2.21
C LYS A 192 -21.24 -22.85 -1.84
N ARG A 193 -20.57 -21.71 -1.62
CA ARG A 193 -21.24 -20.43 -1.31
C ARG A 193 -22.18 -19.97 -2.41
N ASP A 194 -21.86 -20.23 -3.67
CA ASP A 194 -22.72 -19.88 -4.80
C ASP A 194 -24.02 -20.69 -4.80
N CYS A 195 -23.97 -21.98 -4.47
CA CYS A 195 -25.17 -22.81 -4.32
C CYS A 195 -25.98 -22.38 -3.09
N GLU A 196 -25.34 -22.12 -1.96
CA GLU A 196 -26.02 -21.64 -0.74
C GLU A 196 -26.76 -20.33 -1.00
N GLY A 197 -26.14 -19.40 -1.76
CA GLY A 197 -26.78 -18.15 -2.17
C GLY A 197 -27.97 -18.32 -3.13
N LYS A 198 -28.22 -19.53 -3.64
CA LYS A 198 -29.40 -19.88 -4.46
C LYS A 198 -30.40 -20.76 -3.69
N ASP A 199 -30.31 -20.79 -2.36
CA ASP A 199 -31.10 -21.67 -1.48
C ASP A 199 -30.97 -23.14 -1.88
N SER A 200 -29.73 -23.56 -2.18
CA SER A 200 -29.39 -24.88 -2.71
C SER A 200 -28.04 -25.34 -2.13
N HIS A 201 -27.61 -26.55 -2.48
CA HIS A 201 -26.30 -27.07 -2.09
C HIS A 201 -25.53 -27.57 -3.32
N LEU A 202 -24.21 -27.79 -3.19
CA LEU A 202 -23.48 -28.54 -4.22
C LEU A 202 -24.12 -29.93 -4.38
N VAL A 203 -24.18 -30.43 -5.61
CA VAL A 203 -24.87 -31.69 -5.92
C VAL A 203 -24.38 -32.85 -5.04
N ILE A 204 -25.32 -33.58 -4.47
CA ILE A 204 -25.07 -34.80 -3.71
C ILE A 204 -25.42 -35.95 -4.64
N ILE A 205 -24.52 -36.92 -4.83
CA ILE A 205 -24.78 -38.06 -5.72
C ILE A 205 -25.08 -39.28 -4.85
N ASN A 206 -26.35 -39.59 -4.68
CA ASN A 206 -26.81 -40.65 -3.77
C ASN A 206 -27.43 -41.87 -4.48
N SER A 207 -27.53 -41.85 -5.81
CA SER A 207 -28.07 -42.96 -6.59
C SER A 207 -27.38 -43.13 -7.96
N PRO A 208 -27.39 -44.34 -8.54
CA PRO A 208 -26.88 -44.57 -9.90
C PRO A 208 -27.58 -43.73 -10.97
N ASP A 209 -28.91 -43.55 -10.85
CA ASP A 209 -29.70 -42.76 -11.79
C ASP A 209 -29.31 -41.28 -11.75
N GLU A 210 -29.09 -40.73 -10.55
CA GLU A 210 -28.59 -39.38 -10.37
C GLU A 210 -27.17 -39.21 -10.92
N ARG A 211 -26.29 -40.17 -10.66
CA ARG A 211 -24.93 -40.18 -11.21
C ARG A 211 -24.95 -40.13 -12.73
N GLN A 212 -25.81 -40.92 -13.37
CA GLN A 212 -25.99 -40.88 -14.82
C GLN A 212 -26.48 -39.51 -15.30
N PHE A 213 -27.52 -38.98 -14.66
CA PHE A 213 -28.07 -37.66 -15.01
C PHE A 213 -27.03 -36.54 -14.90
N VAL A 214 -26.26 -36.50 -13.80
CA VAL A 214 -25.18 -35.52 -13.58
C VAL A 214 -24.11 -35.65 -14.66
N ASN A 215 -23.71 -36.89 -14.99
CA ASN A 215 -22.69 -37.17 -16.00
C ASN A 215 -23.11 -36.73 -17.42
N GLU A 216 -24.37 -36.94 -17.79
CA GLU A 216 -24.89 -36.47 -19.07
C GLU A 216 -24.93 -34.93 -19.14
N ARG A 217 -25.24 -34.27 -18.02
CA ARG A 217 -25.45 -32.83 -17.98
C ARG A 217 -24.16 -32.00 -17.93
N ARG A 218 -23.09 -32.51 -17.30
CA ARG A 218 -21.81 -31.80 -17.17
C ARG A 218 -21.03 -31.64 -18.48
N ARG A 219 -21.42 -32.33 -19.57
CA ARG A 219 -20.81 -32.23 -20.92
C ARG A 219 -19.28 -32.36 -20.89
N SER A 220 -18.78 -33.38 -20.19
CA SER A 220 -17.34 -33.68 -20.08
C SER A 220 -16.48 -32.63 -19.35
N ALA A 221 -17.09 -31.68 -18.62
CA ALA A 221 -16.35 -30.77 -17.75
C ALA A 221 -15.81 -31.46 -16.50
N PHE A 222 -14.66 -30.98 -16.00
CA PHE A 222 -14.27 -31.16 -14.61
C PHE A 222 -15.23 -30.34 -13.74
N MET A 223 -15.82 -30.99 -12.74
CA MET A 223 -16.93 -30.39 -12.01
C MET A 223 -16.90 -30.76 -10.53
N TRP A 224 -16.90 -29.75 -9.66
CA TRP A 224 -17.09 -29.92 -8.23
C TRP A 224 -18.43 -30.55 -7.89
N ILE A 225 -18.41 -31.50 -6.95
CA ILE A 225 -19.59 -32.08 -6.31
C ILE A 225 -19.55 -31.76 -4.81
N GLY A 226 -20.66 -32.03 -4.12
CA GLY A 226 -20.83 -31.71 -2.70
C GLY A 226 -20.08 -32.64 -1.74
N LEU A 227 -19.00 -33.30 -2.14
CA LEU A 227 -18.24 -34.24 -1.31
C LEU A 227 -16.87 -33.64 -0.92
N THR A 228 -16.52 -33.71 0.35
CA THR A 228 -15.25 -33.25 0.91
C THR A 228 -14.84 -34.04 2.15
N ASP A 229 -13.55 -34.15 2.44
CA ASP A 229 -13.05 -34.76 3.68
C ASP A 229 -12.32 -33.75 4.60
N SER A 230 -12.45 -32.43 4.37
CA SER A 230 -11.79 -31.39 5.19
C SER A 230 -12.11 -31.46 6.70
N SER A 231 -13.10 -32.27 7.11
CA SER A 231 -13.41 -32.56 8.52
C SER A 231 -12.73 -33.83 9.09
N GLY A 232 -11.79 -34.43 8.34
CA GLY A 232 -11.09 -35.67 8.66
C GLY A 232 -11.79 -36.95 8.18
N SER A 233 -12.95 -36.83 7.52
CA SER A 233 -13.64 -37.95 6.87
C SER A 233 -14.57 -37.45 5.76
N TRP A 234 -14.77 -38.26 4.72
CA TRP A 234 -15.64 -37.95 3.59
C TRP A 234 -17.09 -37.69 4.03
N LYS A 235 -17.57 -36.49 3.72
CA LYS A 235 -18.94 -36.06 3.99
C LYS A 235 -19.51 -35.26 2.83
N TRP A 236 -20.79 -35.49 2.58
CA TRP A 236 -21.60 -34.64 1.74
C TRP A 236 -21.86 -33.29 2.44
N VAL A 237 -22.18 -32.27 1.66
CA VAL A 237 -22.46 -30.91 2.15
C VAL A 237 -23.69 -30.80 3.05
N ASP A 238 -24.58 -31.81 3.05
CA ASP A 238 -25.70 -31.96 4.00
C ASP A 238 -25.27 -32.58 5.35
N GLY A 239 -24.01 -33.00 5.47
CA GLY A 239 -23.44 -33.66 6.64
C GLY A 239 -23.51 -35.18 6.61
N THR A 240 -24.14 -35.79 5.60
CA THR A 240 -24.21 -37.24 5.44
C THR A 240 -22.81 -37.81 5.18
N GLY A 241 -22.42 -38.81 5.96
CA GLY A 241 -21.12 -39.49 5.78
C GLY A 241 -21.09 -40.32 4.50
N TYR A 242 -19.92 -40.40 3.86
CA TYR A 242 -19.67 -41.23 2.69
C TYR A 242 -18.60 -42.27 2.96
N THR A 243 -18.82 -43.49 2.45
CA THR A 243 -17.84 -44.59 2.48
C THR A 243 -17.35 -44.83 1.06
N VAL A 244 -16.04 -44.73 0.85
CA VAL A 244 -15.38 -44.92 -0.46
C VAL A 244 -15.82 -46.23 -1.12
N GLN A 245 -16.35 -46.12 -2.34
CA GLN A 245 -16.69 -47.25 -3.22
C GLN A 245 -15.82 -47.18 -4.48
N ALA A 246 -15.08 -48.24 -4.80
CA ALA A 246 -14.11 -48.22 -5.90
C ALA A 246 -14.73 -47.87 -7.27
N GLU A 247 -16.04 -48.11 -7.44
CA GLU A 247 -16.78 -47.84 -8.68
C GLU A 247 -17.11 -46.36 -8.90
N ASP A 248 -16.95 -45.52 -7.88
CA ASP A 248 -17.16 -44.07 -7.99
C ASP A 248 -15.88 -43.31 -8.38
N TRP A 249 -14.72 -43.83 -8.01
CA TRP A 249 -13.44 -43.11 -8.08
C TRP A 249 -12.61 -43.50 -9.31
N GLY A 250 -11.78 -42.55 -9.75
CA GLY A 250 -10.77 -42.80 -10.77
C GLY A 250 -9.75 -43.83 -10.29
N GLU A 251 -9.04 -44.46 -11.23
CA GLU A 251 -7.97 -45.40 -10.88
C GLU A 251 -6.93 -44.72 -9.97
N GLY A 252 -6.71 -45.29 -8.79
CA GLY A 252 -5.79 -44.76 -7.78
C GLY A 252 -6.37 -43.68 -6.85
N GLN A 253 -7.65 -43.31 -6.99
CA GLN A 253 -8.29 -42.27 -6.19
C GLN A 253 -9.22 -42.84 -5.10
N PRO A 254 -9.46 -42.11 -3.99
CA PRO A 254 -8.77 -40.87 -3.61
C PRO A 254 -7.35 -41.12 -3.09
N ASP A 255 -6.40 -40.23 -3.38
CA ASP A 255 -4.98 -40.38 -3.01
C ASP A 255 -4.42 -39.31 -2.06
N HIS A 256 -5.20 -38.25 -1.78
CA HIS A 256 -4.82 -37.13 -0.94
C HIS A 256 -3.45 -36.55 -1.33
N TRP A 257 -3.22 -36.36 -2.64
CA TRP A 257 -1.88 -36.08 -3.18
C TRP A 257 -1.27 -34.75 -2.71
N TYR A 258 -0.06 -34.79 -2.15
CA TYR A 258 0.66 -33.60 -1.68
C TYR A 258 1.55 -32.93 -2.75
N GLY A 259 1.70 -33.54 -3.93
CA GLY A 259 2.72 -33.16 -4.91
C GLY A 259 2.39 -31.93 -5.76
N HIS A 260 1.20 -31.33 -5.63
CA HIS A 260 0.80 -30.14 -6.39
C HIS A 260 1.45 -28.83 -5.93
N GLY A 261 2.10 -28.80 -4.76
CA GLY A 261 2.84 -27.63 -4.27
C GLY A 261 1.97 -26.44 -3.80
N LEU A 262 0.69 -26.69 -3.48
CA LEU A 262 -0.25 -25.65 -2.98
C LEU A 262 -0.35 -25.62 -1.43
N GLY A 263 0.36 -26.54 -0.77
CA GLY A 263 0.27 -26.77 0.68
C GLY A 263 -0.95 -27.64 1.03
N GLY A 264 -0.81 -28.53 2.01
CA GLY A 264 -1.84 -29.54 2.29
C GLY A 264 -1.94 -30.64 1.22
N GLY A 265 -2.89 -31.55 1.41
CA GLY A 265 -3.27 -32.56 0.43
C GLY A 265 -4.52 -32.14 -0.35
N GLU A 266 -5.28 -33.12 -0.80
CA GLU A 266 -6.48 -32.94 -1.61
C GLU A 266 -7.72 -33.33 -0.82
N ASP A 267 -8.68 -32.40 -0.68
CA ASP A 267 -9.82 -32.56 0.26
C ASP A 267 -11.20 -32.38 -0.39
N CYS A 268 -11.26 -31.99 -1.66
CA CYS A 268 -12.50 -31.62 -2.33
C CYS A 268 -12.70 -32.47 -3.59
N VAL A 269 -13.89 -33.04 -3.79
CA VAL A 269 -14.11 -33.98 -4.88
C VAL A 269 -14.66 -33.29 -6.12
N HIS A 270 -14.03 -33.56 -7.27
CA HIS A 270 -14.61 -33.28 -8.57
C HIS A 270 -14.81 -34.56 -9.38
N THR A 271 -15.66 -34.48 -10.39
CA THR A 271 -15.76 -35.51 -11.44
C THR A 271 -14.74 -35.25 -12.54
N PHE A 272 -14.16 -36.31 -13.09
CA PHE A 272 -13.43 -36.32 -14.36
C PHE A 272 -14.38 -36.22 -15.56
N PRO A 273 -13.86 -35.97 -16.78
CA PRO A 273 -14.63 -35.99 -18.03
C PRO A 273 -15.40 -37.31 -18.29
N ASP A 274 -14.93 -38.45 -17.80
CA ASP A 274 -15.58 -39.77 -17.90
C ASP A 274 -16.63 -40.04 -16.80
N GLY A 275 -16.61 -39.26 -15.71
CA GLY A 275 -17.60 -39.29 -14.64
C GLY A 275 -17.11 -39.92 -13.35
N LEU A 276 -15.88 -40.46 -13.36
CA LEU A 276 -15.22 -40.96 -12.16
C LEU A 276 -14.73 -39.80 -11.29
N TRP A 277 -14.55 -40.04 -9.99
CA TRP A 277 -14.24 -39.01 -9.01
C TRP A 277 -12.75 -38.92 -8.72
N ASN A 278 -12.34 -37.73 -8.29
CA ASN A 278 -10.99 -37.40 -7.85
C ASN A 278 -11.05 -36.38 -6.73
N ASP A 279 -10.32 -36.60 -5.65
CA ASP A 279 -10.06 -35.56 -4.67
C ASP A 279 -9.01 -34.63 -5.24
N ASN A 280 -9.25 -33.33 -5.13
CA ASN A 280 -8.30 -32.34 -5.60
C ASN A 280 -8.18 -31.21 -4.57
N HIS A 281 -7.08 -30.46 -4.66
CA HIS A 281 -6.89 -29.30 -3.81
C HIS A 281 -8.06 -28.30 -4.00
N CYS A 282 -8.75 -27.97 -2.90
CA CYS A 282 -10.01 -27.21 -2.91
C CYS A 282 -9.93 -25.81 -3.57
N SER A 283 -8.72 -25.26 -3.71
CA SER A 283 -8.50 -23.97 -4.38
C SER A 283 -8.49 -24.03 -5.91
N ARG A 284 -8.47 -25.23 -6.53
CA ARG A 284 -8.58 -25.37 -7.98
C ARG A 284 -9.90 -24.78 -8.48
N SER A 285 -9.89 -24.23 -9.69
CA SER A 285 -11.11 -23.72 -10.32
C SER A 285 -11.71 -24.77 -11.24
N PHE A 286 -12.91 -25.23 -10.92
CA PHE A 286 -13.70 -26.12 -11.78
C PHE A 286 -15.12 -25.59 -11.92
N ALA A 287 -15.86 -26.13 -12.90
CA ALA A 287 -17.30 -25.94 -12.94
C ALA A 287 -17.92 -26.59 -11.69
N TRP A 288 -19.17 -26.27 -11.39
CA TRP A 288 -19.93 -26.90 -10.32
C TRP A 288 -21.40 -27.05 -10.70
N MET A 289 -22.08 -27.95 -10.01
CA MET A 289 -23.52 -28.15 -10.11
C MET A 289 -24.16 -27.97 -8.73
N CYS A 290 -25.24 -27.20 -8.71
CA CYS A 290 -26.08 -27.02 -7.53
C CYS A 290 -27.32 -27.90 -7.63
N GLU A 291 -27.84 -28.31 -6.48
CA GLU A 291 -29.03 -29.14 -6.30
C GLU A 291 -29.94 -28.54 -5.21
N GLN A 292 -31.25 -28.55 -5.44
CA GLN A 292 -32.27 -28.28 -4.43
C GLN A 292 -33.47 -29.20 -4.63
N GLU A 293 -34.22 -29.49 -3.57
CA GLU A 293 -35.47 -30.27 -3.67
C GLU A 293 -36.52 -29.55 -4.53
N LEU A 294 -37.39 -30.31 -5.20
CA LEU A 294 -38.52 -29.75 -5.93
C LEU A 294 -39.45 -28.99 -4.98
N ARG A 295 -39.88 -27.80 -5.42
CA ARG A 295 -40.99 -27.10 -4.79
C ARG A 295 -42.29 -27.79 -5.21
N VAL A 296 -43.02 -28.32 -4.24
CA VAL A 296 -44.31 -29.02 -4.40
C VAL A 296 -45.44 -28.14 -3.92
#